data_AF-A0A2N2NZH2-F1
#
_entry.id   AF-A0A2N2NZH2-F1
#
_cell.length_a   1.000
_cell.length_b   1.000
_cell.length_c   1.000
_cell.angle_alpha   90.00
_cell.angle_beta   90.00
_cell.angle_gamma   90.00
#
_symmetry.space_group_name_H-M   'P 1'
#
loop_
_entity.id
_entity.type
_entity.pdbx_description
1 polymer ?
#
loop_
_entity_poly.entity_id
_entity_poly.type
_entity_poly.pdbx_seq_one_letter_code
_entity_poly.pdbx_strand_id
1 'polypeptide(L)' 'MNTSQMIVAISIAILTIIAFFAFLKRKNRRENKFSPLAGFAFAFIVAGVIFVEVKLVGYGLLAMGVVLAAVDIFMRSRTN' A
#
# COMPACT_ATOMS: atom_id res chain seq x y z
N MET A 1 20.11 -10.66 -10.83
CA MET A 1 19.76 -9.52 -9.96
C MET A 1 21.02 -8.71 -9.74
N ASN A 2 21.00 -7.43 -10.08
CA ASN A 2 22.11 -6.54 -9.78
C ASN A 2 22.06 -6.16 -8.29
N THR A 3 23.21 -5.94 -7.65
CA THR A 3 23.30 -5.62 -6.21
C THR A 3 22.38 -4.45 -5.80
N SER A 4 22.20 -3.47 -6.69
CA SER A 4 21.29 -2.34 -6.51
C SER A 4 19.81 -2.73 -6.43
N GLN A 5 19.34 -3.67 -7.26
CA GLN A 5 17.97 -4.17 -7.22
C GLN A 5 17.70 -4.94 -5.93
N MET A 6 18.70 -5.69 -5.44
CA MET A 6 18.59 -6.47 -4.21
C MET A 6 18.41 -5.58 -2.98
N ILE A 7 19.17 -4.47 -2.90
CA ILE A 7 19.05 -3.49 -1.81
C ILE A 7 17.66 -2.83 -1.85
N VAL A 8 17.20 -2.41 -3.02
CA VAL A 8 15.88 -1.79 -3.20
C VAL A 8 14.78 -2.75 -2.75
N ALA A 9 14.83 -4.02 -3.18
CA ALA A 9 13.86 -5.04 -2.77
C ALA A 9 13.83 -5.27 -1.24
N ILE A 10 15.01 -5.28 -0.59
CA ILE A 10 15.11 -5.44 0.86
C ILE A 10 14.54 -4.21 1.59
N SER A 11 14.86 -2.99 1.15
CA SER A 11 14.32 -1.76 1.75
C SER A 11 12.79 -1.72 1.65
N ILE A 12 12.23 -2.15 0.52
CA ILE A 12 10.78 -2.27 0.31
C ILE A 12 10.18 -3.31 1.26
N ALA A 13 10.81 -4.48 1.39
CA ALA A 13 10.32 -5.52 2.29
C ALA A 13 10.27 -5.02 3.75
N ILE A 14 11.32 -4.30 4.19
CA ILE A 14 11.37 -3.69 5.52
C ILE A 14 10.26 -2.65 5.70
N LEU A 15 10.06 -1.75 4.74
CA LEU A 15 8.99 -0.73 4.79
C LEU A 15 7.60 -1.37 4.80
N THR A 16 7.40 -2.44 4.03
CA THR A 16 6.15 -3.19 3.99
C THR A 16 5.84 -3.82 5.35
N ILE A 17 6.85 -4.41 6.00
CA ILE A 17 6.72 -5.00 7.34
C ILE A 17 6.38 -3.91 8.36
N ILE A 18 7.12 -2.80 8.36
CA ILE A 18 6.87 -1.67 9.28
C ILE A 18 5.44 -1.15 9.10
N ALA A 19 5.01 -0.93 7.86
CA ALA A 19 3.67 -0.46 7.55
C ALA A 19 2.60 -1.47 7.96
N PHE A 20 2.81 -2.77 7.72
CA PHE A 20 1.91 -3.84 8.16
C PHE A 20 1.75 -3.86 9.69
N PHE A 21 2.86 -3.79 10.44
CA PHE A 21 2.82 -3.73 11.90
C PHE A 21 2.17 -2.45 12.43
N ALA A 22 2.47 -1.29 11.82
CA ALA A 22 1.85 -0.03 12.18
C ALA A 22 0.32 -0.06 11.93
N PHE A 23 -0.11 -0.69 10.83
CA PHE A 23 -1.52 -0.88 10.49
C PHE A 23 -2.21 -1.82 11.47
N LEU A 24 -1.57 -2.94 11.82
CA LEU A 24 -2.13 -3.94 12.74
C LEU A 24 -2.33 -3.39 14.15
N LYS A 25 -1.43 -2.51 14.63
CA LYS A 25 -1.49 -1.90 15.97
C LYS A 25 -2.62 -0.86 16.13
N ARG A 26 -3.22 -0.36 15.04
CA ARG A 26 -4.28 0.67 15.08
C ARG A 26 -5.66 0.14 15.49
N LYS A 27 -5.86 -1.17 15.58
CA LYS A 27 -7.17 -1.82 15.85
C LYS A 27 -7.81 -1.46 17.20
N ASN A 28 -7.09 -0.85 18.14
CA ASN A 28 -7.56 -0.69 19.53
C ASN A 28 -8.08 0.72 19.94
N ARG A 29 -8.33 1.64 18.99
CA ARG A 29 -8.94 2.95 19.30
C ARG A 29 -10.16 3.16 18.40
N ARG A 30 -11.34 3.30 19.01
CA ARG A 30 -12.67 3.28 18.40
C ARG A 30 -13.02 4.46 17.46
N GLU A 31 -12.09 5.31 17.04
CA GLU A 31 -12.43 6.58 16.36
C GLU A 31 -11.91 6.77 14.92
N ASN A 32 -11.27 5.78 14.29
CA ASN A 32 -10.99 5.89 12.86
C ASN A 32 -10.82 4.51 12.23
N LYS A 33 -11.94 3.85 11.93
CA LYS A 33 -11.95 2.57 11.22
C LYS A 33 -11.22 2.74 9.90
N PHE A 34 -10.13 1.98 9.73
CA PHE A 34 -9.51 1.78 8.43
C PHE A 34 -10.57 1.21 7.49
N SER A 35 -10.84 1.92 6.40
CA SER A 35 -11.78 1.44 5.39
C SER A 35 -11.21 0.19 4.71
N PRO A 36 -12.04 -0.80 4.38
CA PRO A 36 -11.63 -1.93 3.55
C PRO A 36 -10.93 -1.48 2.26
N LEU A 37 -11.38 -0.36 1.66
CA LEU A 37 -10.78 0.22 0.47
C LEU A 37 -9.32 0.67 0.69
N ALA A 38 -9.01 1.24 1.86
CA ALA A 38 -7.64 1.58 2.22
C ALA A 38 -6.74 0.33 2.37
N GLY A 39 -7.31 -0.80 2.83
CA GLY A 39 -6.61 -2.09 2.86
C GLY A 39 -6.29 -2.61 1.46
N PHE A 40 -7.26 -2.54 0.53
CA PHE A 40 -7.05 -2.89 -0.88
C PHE A 40 -6.04 -1.96 -1.55
N ALA A 41 -6.15 -0.64 -1.37
CA ALA A 41 -5.20 0.34 -1.87
C ALA A 41 -3.77 0.00 -1.43
N PHE A 42 -3.60 -0.33 -0.15
CA PHE A 42 -2.32 -0.71 0.40
C PHE A 42 -1.78 -2.01 -0.21
N ALA A 43 -2.62 -3.03 -0.37
CA ALA A 43 -2.23 -4.29 -1.02
C ALA A 43 -1.78 -4.10 -2.47
N PHE A 44 -2.48 -3.24 -3.23
CA PHE A 44 -2.11 -2.89 -4.60
C PHE A 44 -0.78 -2.14 -4.68
N ILE A 45 -0.53 -1.20 -3.76
CA ILE A 45 0.75 -0.51 -3.67
C ILE A 45 1.87 -1.52 -3.38
N VAL A 46 1.73 -2.35 -2.35
CA VAL A 46 2.73 -3.37 -1.99
C VAL A 46 3.00 -4.31 -3.15
N ALA A 47 1.96 -4.82 -3.81
CA ALA A 47 2.10 -5.66 -4.98
C ALA A 47 2.84 -4.93 -6.12
N GLY A 48 2.51 -3.67 -6.41
CA GLY A 48 3.18 -2.90 -7.46
C GLY A 48 4.66 -2.65 -7.19
N VAL A 49 5.02 -2.49 -5.91
CA VAL A 49 6.42 -2.38 -5.52
C VAL A 49 7.15 -3.73 -5.63
N ILE A 50 6.51 -4.86 -5.31
CA ILE A 50 7.08 -6.20 -5.50
C ILE A 50 7.30 -6.49 -6.99
N PHE A 51 6.36 -6.11 -7.85
CA PHE A 51 6.42 -6.30 -9.30
C PHE A 51 7.15 -5.18 -10.05
N VAL A 52 8.02 -4.40 -9.38
CA VAL A 52 8.75 -3.27 -10.00
C VAL A 52 9.63 -3.69 -11.18
N GLU A 53 10.11 -4.93 -11.20
CA GLU A 53 10.88 -5.48 -12.32
C GLU A 53 10.05 -5.60 -13.60
N VAL A 54 8.76 -5.92 -13.44
CA VAL A 54 7.80 -5.99 -14.54
C VAL A 54 7.10 -4.63 -14.65
N LYS A 55 7.81 -3.64 -15.21
CA LYS A 55 7.40 -2.23 -15.27
C LYS A 55 5.90 -2.02 -15.52
N LEU A 56 5.34 -2.71 -16.50
CA LEU A 56 3.92 -2.58 -16.87
C LEU A 56 2.98 -2.98 -15.72
N VAL A 57 3.26 -4.11 -15.07
CA VAL A 57 2.46 -4.67 -13.98
C VAL A 57 2.71 -3.90 -12.68
N GLY A 58 3.97 -3.60 -12.36
CA GLY A 58 4.36 -2.84 -11.18
C GLY A 58 3.74 -1.44 -11.16
N TYR A 59 3.86 -0.69 -12.26
CA TYR A 59 3.26 0.64 -12.37
C TYR A 59 1.73 0.60 -12.43
N GLY A 60 1.15 -0.41 -13.08
CA GLY A 60 -0.31 -0.58 -13.10
C GLY A 60 -0.89 -0.83 -11.71
N LEU A 61 -0.26 -1.71 -10.93
CA LEU A 61 -0.64 -2.01 -9.54
C LEU A 61 -0.46 -0.78 -8.64
N LEU A 62 0.65 -0.06 -8.77
CA LEU A 62 0.87 1.19 -8.03
C LEU A 62 -0.19 2.24 -8.36
N ALA A 63 -0.48 2.46 -9.64
CA ALA A 63 -1.50 3.41 -10.08
C ALA A 63 -2.90 3.04 -9.54
N MET A 64 -3.28 1.75 -9.62
CA MET A 64 -4.52 1.25 -9.03
C MET A 64 -4.60 1.49 -7.52
N GLY A 65 -3.52 1.22 -6.80
CA GLY A 65 -3.46 1.45 -5.36
C GLY A 65 -3.63 2.93 -4.98
N VAL A 66 -3.01 3.85 -5.74
CA VAL A 66 -3.17 5.30 -5.55
C VAL A 66 -4.61 5.74 -5.85
N VAL A 67 -5.22 5.24 -6.93
CA VAL A 67 -6.62 5.56 -7.28
C VAL A 67 -7.58 5.07 -6.20
N LEU A 68 -7.41 3.83 -5.72
CA LEU A 68 -8.22 3.28 -4.63
C LEU A 68 -8.09 4.09 -3.34
N ALA A 69 -6.88 4.55 -3.02
CA ALA A 69 -6.66 5.43 -1.86
C ALA A 69 -7.39 6.79 -2.03
N ALA A 70 -7.33 7.38 -3.23
CA ALA A 70 -8.02 8.64 -3.51
C ALA A 70 -9.55 8.49 -3.42
N VAL A 71 -10.10 7.39 -3.97
CA VAL A 71 -11.53 7.06 -3.89
C VAL A 71 -11.95 6.85 -2.44
N ASP A 72 -11.13 6.15 -1.64
CA ASP A 72 -11.40 5.96 -0.22
C ASP A 72 -11.51 7.28 0.52
N ILE A 73 -10.53 8.18 0.32
CA ILE A 73 -10.51 9.51 0.93
C ILE A 73 -11.75 10.31 0.53
N PHE A 74 -12.11 10.30 -0.76
CA PHE A 74 -13.26 11.04 -1.28
C PHE A 74 -14.61 10.50 -0.74
N MET A 75 -14.79 9.18 -0.71
CA MET A 75 -16.00 8.57 -0.12
C MET A 75 -16.10 8.88 1.38
N ARG A 76 -14.96 8.86 2.09
CA ARG A 76 -14.91 9.13 3.53
C ARG A 76 -15.12 10.61 3.85
N SER A 77 -14.74 11.53 2.95
CA SER A 77 -15.02 12.96 3.10
C SER A 77 -16.47 13.34 2.80
N ARG A 78 -17.22 12.50 2.07
CA ARG A 78 -18.66 12.70 1.82
C ARG A 78 -19.58 12.06 2.87
N THR A 79 -19.06 11.08 3.61
CA THR A 79 -19.85 10.29 4.58
C THR A 79 -19.78 10.87 6.00
N ASN A 80 -18.87 11.82 6.26
CA ASN A 80 -18.83 12.66 7.46
C ASN A 80 -19.33 14.06 7.15
#